data_AF-A0A486SBN7-F1
#
_entry.id   AF-A0A486SBN7-F1
#
_cell.length_a   1.000
_cell.length_b   1.000
_cell.length_c   1.000
_cell.angle_alpha   90.00
_cell.angle_beta   90.00
_cell.angle_gamma   90.00
#
_symmetry.space_group_name_H-M   'P 1'
#
loop_
_entity.id
_entity.type
_entity.pdbx_description
1 polymer ?
#
loop_
_entity_poly.entity_id
_entity_poly.type
_entity_poly.pdbx_seq_one_letter_code
_entity_poly.pdbx_strand_id
1 'polypeptide(L)' 'MSMQAVIFDMDGVIIDSEALWRQAQIDALAQWGGNGERC' A
#
# COMPACT_ATOMS: atom_id res chain seq x y z
N MET A 1 18.83 -10.13 -28.66
CA MET A 1 18.34 -10.60 -27.35
C MET A 1 16.85 -10.86 -27.48
N SER A 2 16.39 -12.07 -27.16
CA SER A 2 14.96 -12.38 -27.02
C SER A 2 14.67 -12.44 -25.53
N MET A 3 13.75 -11.61 -25.06
CA MET A 3 13.24 -11.69 -23.69
C MET A 3 12.20 -12.82 -23.63
N GLN A 4 12.42 -13.79 -22.74
CA GLN A 4 11.58 -14.98 -22.61
C GLN A 4 10.43 -14.77 -21.63
N ALA A 5 10.61 -13.88 -20.65
CA ALA A 5 9.58 -13.48 -19.71
C ALA A 5 9.85 -12.08 -19.19
N VAL A 6 8.78 -11.41 -18.77
CA VAL A 6 8.83 -10.12 -18.07
C VAL A 6 7.92 -10.23 -16.86
N ILE A 7 8.46 -9.92 -15.68
CA ILE A 7 7.72 -9.91 -14.42
C ILE A 7 7.56 -8.46 -14.02
N PHE A 8 6.32 -8.09 -13.74
CA PHE A 8 5.97 -6.74 -13.32
C PHE A 8 5.57 -6.76 -11.86
N ASP A 9 5.93 -5.68 -11.17
CA ASP A 9 5.35 -5.37 -9.89
C ASP A 9 3.86 -5.03 -10.04
N MET A 10 3.12 -5.08 -8.94
CA MET A 10 1.66 -4.94 -8.96
C MET A 10 1.21 -3.52 -8.61
N ASP A 11 1.56 -3.06 -7.42
CA ASP A 11 1.10 -1.77 -6.87
C ASP A 11 1.91 -0.62 -7.49
N GLY A 12 1.21 0.37 -8.07
CA GLY A 12 1.85 1.50 -8.76
C GLY A 12 2.46 1.15 -10.12
N VAL A 13 2.43 -0.12 -10.54
CA VAL A 13 2.93 -0.57 -11.86
C VAL A 13 1.82 -1.16 -12.73
N ILE A 14 1.10 -2.19 -12.27
CA ILE A 14 -0.06 -2.73 -12.98
C ILE A 14 -1.35 -2.04 -12.52
N ILE A 15 -1.46 -1.72 -11.22
CA ILE A 15 -2.67 -1.16 -10.61
C ILE A 15 -2.32 0.11 -9.83
N ASP A 16 -3.10 1.18 -10.04
CA ASP A 16 -3.05 2.38 -9.20
C ASP A 16 -3.80 2.16 -7.88
N SER A 17 -3.14 1.48 -6.96
CA SER A 17 -3.68 1.10 -5.64
C SER A 17 -3.28 2.08 -4.53
N GLU A 18 -2.47 3.11 -4.81
CA GLU A 18 -1.90 3.97 -3.77
C GLU A 18 -2.97 4.68 -2.92
N ALA A 19 -4.06 5.13 -3.54
CA ALA A 19 -5.15 5.77 -2.81
C ALA A 19 -5.83 4.80 -1.82
N LEU A 20 -5.97 3.53 -2.22
CA LEU A 20 -6.53 2.49 -1.37
C LEU A 20 -5.59 2.16 -0.21
N TRP A 21 -4.28 2.05 -0.48
CA TRP A 21 -3.26 1.86 0.56
C TRP A 21 -3.22 3.00 1.57
N ARG A 22 -3.33 4.25 1.11
CA ARG A 22 -3.42 5.42 2.01
C ARG A 22 -4.65 5.35 2.91
N GLN A 23 -5.82 5.00 2.36
CA GLN A 23 -7.04 4.88 3.16
C GLN A 23 -6.94 3.75 4.19
N ALA A 24 -6.46 2.58 3.77
CA ALA A 24 -6.27 1.44 4.67
C ALA A 24 -5.29 1.76 5.82
N GLN A 25 -4.24 2.55 5.55
CA GLN A 25 -3.32 3.01 6.59
C GLN A 25 -4.00 3.92 7.61
N ILE A 26 -4.82 4.88 7.15
CA ILE A 26 -5.59 5.75 8.04
C ILE A 26 -6.53 4.92 8.92
N ASP A 27 -7.27 3.99 8.30
CA ASP A 27 -8.23 3.14 9.00
C ASP A 27 -7.53 2.26 10.05
N ALA A 28 -6.38 1.67 9.69
CA ALA A 28 -5.59 0.86 10.60
C ALA A 28 -5.01 1.69 11.76
N LEU A 29 -4.51 2.90 11.49
CA LEU A 29 -4.03 3.79 12.55
C LEU A 29 -5.15 4.25 13.49
N ALA A 30 -6.34 4.54 12.96
CA ALA A 30 -7.50 4.87 13.78
C ALA A 30 -7.94 3.66 14.65
N GLN A 31 -7.86 2.46 14.10
CA GLN A 31 -8.26 1.23 14.79
C GLN A 31 -7.24 0.78 15.84
N TRP A 32 -5.94 0.95 15.58
CA TRP A 32 -4.87 0.32 16.37
C TRP A 32 -3.85 1.29 16.99
N GLY A 33 -3.91 2.59 16.70
CA GLY A 33 -2.77 3.49 16.96
C GLY A 33 -3.04 4.98 17.27
N GLY A 34 -4.24 5.43 17.65
CA GLY A 34 -4.48 6.89 17.73
C GLY A 34 -5.54 7.43 18.70
N ASN A 35 -5.39 7.18 20.01
CA ASN A 35 -5.72 8.21 21.01
C ASN A 35 -4.45 8.46 21.82
N GLY A 36 -3.99 9.71 21.87
CA GLY A 36 -2.74 10.12 22.49
C GLY A 36 -2.71 9.98 24.01
N GLU A 37 -2.65 8.76 24.52
CA GLU A 37 -2.30 8.46 25.91
C GLU A 37 -1.20 7.40 25.93
N ARG A 38 -0.06 7.76 26.54
CA ARG A 38 1.16 6.97 26.79
C ARG A 38 2.28 7.06 25.74
N CYS A 39 2.79 8.28 25.55
CA CYS A 39 4.18 8.54 25.94
C CYS A 39 4.16 9.31 27.26
#